data_AF-A0AA38XM76-F1
#
_entry.id   AF-A0AA38XM76-F1
#
_cell.length_a   1.000
_cell.length_b   1.000
_cell.length_c   1.000
_cell.angle_alpha   90.00
_cell.angle_beta   90.00
_cell.angle_gamma   90.00
#
_symmetry.space_group_name_H-M   'P 1'
#
loop_
_entity.id
_entity.type
_entity.pdbx_description
1 polymer ?
#
loop_
_entity_poly.entity_id
_entity_poly.type
_entity_poly.pdbx_seq_one_letter_code
_entity_poly.pdbx_strand_id
1 'polypeptide(L)'
;MSRIALVTSIAHVGVAIGHTAFGLDIFSRAQWSTLPRLLFAYARVGWYQGSILFTIAGLHTYQMSQRDPSTWTTVERAIAGILIALYWASSAWYFKHGDKPTGLLTAVVGAMQALTLAQ
;
A
#
# COMPACT_ATOMS: atom_id res chain seq x y z
N MET A 1 0.52 -16.73 -16.56
CA MET A 1 -0.39 -15.85 -15.81
C MET A 1 -0.35 -16.22 -14.34
N SER A 2 -0.15 -15.26 -13.44
CA SER A 2 -0.06 -15.50 -12.00
C SER A 2 -1.35 -15.15 -11.27
N ARG A 3 -1.99 -16.14 -10.65
CA ARG A 3 -3.16 -15.93 -9.77
C ARG A 3 -2.78 -15.22 -8.47
N ILE A 4 -1.58 -15.48 -7.93
CA ILE A 4 -1.09 -14.85 -6.70
C ILE A 4 -0.88 -13.35 -6.93
N ALA A 5 -0.24 -12.97 -8.04
CA ALA A 5 -0.07 -11.58 -8.44
C ALA A 5 -1.44 -10.90 -8.66
N LEU A 6 -2.39 -11.57 -9.30
CA LEU A 6 -3.73 -11.02 -9.51
C LEU A 6 -4.45 -10.69 -8.19
N VAL A 7 -4.45 -11.63 -7.24
CA VAL A 7 -5.06 -11.41 -5.92
C VAL A 7 -4.32 -10.31 -5.15
N THR A 8 -2.99 -10.25 -5.25
CA THR A 8 -2.18 -9.20 -4.63
C THR A 8 -2.44 -7.82 -5.21
N SER A 9 -2.63 -7.73 -6.53
CA SER A 9 -3.09 -6.52 -7.21
C SER A 9 -4.42 -6.02 -6.63
N ILE A 10 -5.40 -6.91 -6.48
CA ILE A 10 -6.70 -6.57 -5.88
C ILE A 10 -6.50 -6.06 -4.44
N ALA A 11 -5.59 -6.69 -3.67
CA ALA A 11 -5.28 -6.25 -2.32
C ALA A 11 -4.68 -4.84 -2.27
N HIS A 12 -3.76 -4.48 -3.18
CA HIS A 12 -3.24 -3.11 -3.29
C HIS A 12 -4.34 -2.09 -3.58
N VAL A 13 -5.24 -2.40 -4.52
CA VAL A 13 -6.38 -1.52 -4.83
C VAL A 13 -7.32 -1.40 -3.63
N GLY A 14 -7.57 -2.50 -2.92
CA GLY A 14 -8.34 -2.50 -1.68
C GLY A 14 -7.71 -1.60 -0.61
N VAL A 15 -6.38 -1.68 -0.42
CA VAL A 15 -5.65 -0.77 0.46
C VAL A 15 -5.74 0.68 -0.03
N ALA A 16 -5.64 0.95 -1.33
CA ALA A 16 -5.77 2.30 -1.88
C ALA A 16 -7.13 2.93 -1.55
N ILE A 17 -8.21 2.16 -1.73
CA ILE A 17 -9.57 2.59 -1.40
C ILE A 17 -9.72 2.81 0.11
N GLY A 18 -9.30 1.83 0.92
CA GLY A 18 -9.36 1.92 2.37
C GLY A 18 -8.56 3.10 2.92
N HIS A 19 -7.34 3.31 2.42
CA HIS A 19 -6.48 4.43 2.77
C HIS A 19 -7.13 5.78 2.42
N THR A 20 -7.77 5.87 1.26
CA THR A 20 -8.51 7.08 0.85
C THR A 20 -9.71 7.35 1.76
N ALA A 21 -10.55 6.34 2.00
CA ALA A 21 -11.72 6.46 2.86
C ALA A 21 -11.33 6.83 4.30
N PHE A 22 -10.26 6.23 4.83
CA PHE A 22 -9.76 6.54 6.16
C PHE A 22 -9.19 7.95 6.25
N GLY A 23 -8.54 8.45 5.19
CA GLY A 23 -8.11 9.84 5.09
C GLY A 23 -9.29 10.82 5.13
N LEU A 24 -10.38 10.52 4.42
CA LEU A 24 -11.60 11.35 4.46
C LEU A 24 -12.17 11.45 5.88
N ASP A 25 -12.24 10.32 6.60
CA ASP A 25 -12.69 10.29 8.00
C ASP A 25 -11.74 11.05 8.93
N ILE A 26 -10.46 10.69 8.94
CA ILE A 26 -9.45 11.26 9.86
C ILE A 26 -9.38 12.78 9.70
N PHE A 27 -9.30 13.28 8.48
CA PHE A 27 -9.16 14.72 8.23
C PHE A 27 -10.46 15.49 8.46
N SER A 28 -11.59 14.83 8.70
CA SER A 28 -12.84 15.47 9.14
C SER A 28 -12.89 15.74 10.65
N ARG A 29 -12.03 15.08 11.43
CA ARG A 29 -12.03 15.17 12.90
C ARG A 29 -11.43 16.49 13.39
N ALA A 30 -12.01 17.07 14.44
CA ALA A 30 -11.60 18.37 14.98
C ALA A 30 -10.11 18.47 15.35
N GLN A 31 -9.50 17.37 15.78
CA GLN A 31 -8.06 17.32 16.11
C GLN A 31 -7.14 17.63 14.91
N TRP A 32 -7.60 17.44 13.68
CA TRP A 32 -6.83 17.74 12.47
C TRP A 32 -7.07 19.17 11.97
N SER A 33 -8.24 19.77 12.27
CA SER A 33 -8.55 21.15 11.90
C SER A 33 -7.84 22.18 12.77
N THR A 34 -7.31 21.78 13.93
CA THR A 34 -6.50 22.63 14.81
C THR A 34 -5.03 22.71 14.41
N LEU A 35 -4.56 21.89 13.46
CA LEU A 35 -3.18 21.92 13.00
C LEU A 35 -2.88 23.21 12.22
N PRO A 36 -1.64 23.75 12.32
CA PRO A 36 -1.19 24.81 11.43
C PRO A 36 -1.41 24.43 9.96
N ARG A 37 -1.92 25.39 9.16
CA ARG A 37 -2.35 25.15 7.77
C ARG A 37 -1.32 24.40 6.93
N LEU A 38 -0.04 24.76 7.06
CA LEU A 38 1.04 24.14 6.30
C LEU A 38 1.30 22.68 6.73
N LEU A 39 1.27 22.38 8.03
CA LEU A 39 1.44 21.03 8.55
C LEU A 39 0.26 20.13 8.14
N PHE A 40 -0.96 20.66 8.19
CA PHE A 40 -2.14 19.96 7.70
C PHE A 40 -2.03 19.66 6.20
N ALA A 41 -1.53 20.61 5.41
CA ALA A 41 -1.31 20.40 3.97
C ALA A 41 -0.32 19.27 3.70
N TYR A 42 0.83 19.24 4.38
CA TYR A 42 1.81 18.16 4.20
C TYR A 42 1.24 16.78 4.56
N ALA A 43 0.54 16.68 5.69
CA ALA A 43 -0.09 15.43 6.08
C ALA A 43 -1.16 14.99 5.08
N ARG A 44 -2.04 15.90 4.66
CA ARG A 44 -3.14 15.60 3.75
C ARG A 44 -2.66 15.21 2.36
N VAL A 45 -1.74 15.99 1.78
CA VAL A 45 -1.19 15.70 0.46
C VAL A 45 -0.39 14.40 0.47
N GLY A 46 0.48 14.21 1.47
CA GLY A 46 1.27 12.97 1.59
C GLY A 46 0.38 11.73 1.74
N TRP A 47 -0.72 11.85 2.48
CA TRP A 47 -1.71 10.78 2.61
C TRP A 47 -2.34 10.41 1.25
N TYR A 48 -2.86 11.38 0.50
CA TYR A 48 -3.49 11.07 -0.80
C TYR A 48 -2.47 10.69 -1.88
N GLN A 49 -1.22 11.15 -1.81
CA GLN A 49 -0.13 10.61 -2.61
C GLN A 49 0.07 9.10 -2.33
N GLY A 50 0.01 8.69 -1.07
CA GLY A 50 0.01 7.27 -0.68
C GLY A 50 -1.14 6.48 -1.30
N SER A 51 -2.36 7.03 -1.30
CA SER A 51 -3.52 6.40 -1.97
C SER A 51 -3.30 6.18 -3.47
N ILE A 52 -2.74 7.16 -4.17
CA ILE A 52 -2.40 7.02 -5.59
C ILE A 52 -1.27 6.01 -5.79
N LEU A 53 -0.26 6.01 -4.93
CA LEU A 53 0.84 5.05 -4.99
C LEU A 53 0.34 3.60 -4.84
N PHE A 54 -0.59 3.33 -3.93
CA PHE A 54 -1.20 2.00 -3.81
C PHE A 54 -2.04 1.62 -5.04
N THR A 55 -2.71 2.59 -5.67
CA THR A 55 -3.40 2.35 -6.96
C THR A 55 -2.40 1.96 -8.05
N ILE A 56 -1.28 2.69 -8.17
CA ILE A 56 -0.21 2.38 -9.12
C ILE A 56 0.36 0.98 -8.85
N ALA A 57 0.61 0.64 -7.58
CA ALA A 57 1.06 -0.69 -7.18
C ALA A 57 0.07 -1.78 -7.62
N GLY A 58 -1.24 -1.55 -7.44
CA GLY A 58 -2.28 -2.45 -7.94
C GLY A 58 -2.22 -2.65 -9.45
N LEU A 59 -2.19 -1.57 -10.23
CA LEU A 59 -2.12 -1.65 -11.70
C LEU A 59 -0.84 -2.31 -12.19
N HIS A 60 0.30 -2.02 -11.55
CA HIS A 60 1.59 -2.63 -11.89
C HIS A 60 1.57 -4.14 -11.62
N THR A 61 1.14 -4.55 -10.43
CA THR A 61 1.02 -5.97 -10.07
C THR A 61 -0.03 -6.68 -10.94
N TYR A 62 -1.10 -5.98 -11.36
CA TYR A 62 -2.06 -6.51 -12.34
C TYR A 62 -1.37 -6.78 -13.68
N GLN A 63 -0.60 -5.84 -14.22
CA GLN A 63 0.15 -6.03 -15.46
C GLN A 63 1.09 -7.23 -15.37
N MET A 64 1.82 -7.37 -14.26
CA MET A 64 2.67 -8.54 -14.00
C MET A 64 1.88 -9.86 -13.99
N SER A 65 0.66 -9.85 -13.42
CA SER A 65 -0.19 -11.04 -13.33
C SER A 65 -0.62 -11.62 -14.69
N GLN A 66 -0.63 -10.80 -15.74
CA GLN A 66 -1.09 -11.18 -17.09
C GLN A 66 -0.09 -12.06 -17.84
N ARG A 67 1.11 -12.30 -17.31
CA ARG A 67 2.16 -13.09 -17.96
C ARG A 67 2.81 -14.08 -17.02
N ASP A 68 3.74 -14.87 -17.55
CA ASP A 68 4.49 -15.85 -16.77
C ASP A 68 5.51 -15.15 -15.86
N PRO A 69 5.57 -15.48 -14.55
CA PRO A 69 6.55 -14.89 -13.62
C PRO A 69 8.01 -15.00 -14.06
N SER A 70 8.38 -16.05 -14.81
CA SER A 70 9.73 -16.21 -15.36
C SER A 70 10.12 -15.10 -16.35
N THR A 71 9.14 -14.40 -16.91
CA THR A 71 9.37 -13.29 -17.86
C THR A 71 9.47 -11.93 -17.18
N TRP A 72 9.20 -11.83 -15.87
CA TRP A 72 9.26 -10.55 -15.15
C TRP A 72 10.67 -9.98 -15.16
N THR A 73 10.77 -8.69 -15.47
CA THR A 73 12.04 -7.97 -15.57
C THR A 73 12.65 -7.74 -14.19
N THR A 74 13.94 -7.46 -14.15
CA THR A 74 14.64 -7.07 -12.92
C THR A 74 14.01 -5.84 -12.26
N VAL A 75 13.52 -4.88 -13.05
CA VAL A 75 12.89 -3.66 -12.53
C VAL A 75 11.56 -3.98 -11.83
N GLU A 76 10.73 -4.83 -12.41
CA GLU A 76 9.47 -5.25 -11.77
C GLU A 76 9.70 -6.01 -10.48
N ARG A 77 10.71 -6.90 -10.47
CA ARG A 77 11.12 -7.60 -9.25
C ARG A 77 11.65 -6.64 -8.18
N ALA A 78 12.39 -5.59 -8.59
CA ALA A 78 12.85 -4.55 -7.69
C ALA A 78 11.69 -3.71 -7.12
N ILE A 79 10.73 -3.29 -7.95
CA ILE A 79 9.53 -2.59 -7.50
C ILE A 79 8.75 -3.45 -6.51
N ALA A 80 8.56 -4.74 -6.82
CA ALA A 80 7.92 -5.68 -5.91
C ALA A 80 8.65 -5.77 -4.56
N GLY A 81 9.99 -5.82 -4.57
CA GLY A 81 10.82 -5.77 -3.36
C GLY A 81 10.62 -4.49 -2.54
N ILE A 82 10.57 -3.33 -3.20
CA ILE A 82 10.32 -2.03 -2.55
C ILE A 82 8.91 -2.01 -1.93
N LEU A 83 7.91 -2.57 -2.61
CA LEU A 83 6.55 -2.66 -2.06
C LEU A 83 6.51 -3.56 -0.80
N ILE A 84 7.24 -4.67 -0.76
CA ILE A 84 7.35 -5.50 0.47
C ILE A 84 7.91 -4.67 1.61
N ALA A 85 9.02 -3.96 1.37
CA ALA A 85 9.65 -3.12 2.38
C ALA A 85 8.70 -2.03 2.88
N LEU A 86 7.97 -1.36 1.97
CA LEU A 86 6.96 -0.37 2.30
C LEU A 86 5.89 -0.93 3.24
N TYR A 87 5.29 -2.08 2.89
CA TYR A 87 4.22 -2.68 3.68
C TYR A 87 4.69 -3.15 5.06
N TRP A 88 5.85 -3.81 5.15
CA TRP A 88 6.35 -4.31 6.43
C TRP A 88 6.91 -3.21 7.33
N ALA A 89 7.58 -2.19 6.78
CA ALA A 89 7.99 -1.02 7.55
C ALA A 89 6.76 -0.28 8.10
N SER A 90 5.73 -0.08 7.27
CA SER A 90 4.47 0.53 7.71
C SER A 90 3.79 -0.31 8.79
N SER A 91 3.73 -1.63 8.61
CA SER A 91 3.16 -2.55 9.59
C SER A 91 3.84 -2.45 10.95
N ALA A 92 5.18 -2.54 10.97
CA ALA A 92 5.96 -2.40 12.19
C ALA A 92 5.71 -1.04 12.87
N TRP A 93 5.59 0.03 12.07
CA TRP A 93 5.29 1.37 12.58
C TRP A 93 3.89 1.45 13.20
N TYR A 94 2.86 0.92 12.55
CA TYR A 94 1.50 0.90 13.08
C TYR A 94 1.39 0.10 14.37
N PHE A 95 2.00 -1.10 14.43
CA PHE A 95 2.05 -1.89 15.67
C PHE A 95 2.72 -1.13 16.81
N LYS A 96 3.85 -0.47 16.55
CA LYS A 96 4.57 0.33 17.54
C LYS A 96 3.73 1.48 18.11
N HIS A 97 2.81 2.04 17.32
CA HIS A 97 1.97 3.19 17.72
C HIS A 97 0.53 2.81 18.09
N GLY A 98 0.24 1.51 18.25
CA GLY A 98 -1.04 1.03 18.77
C GLY A 98 -2.14 0.79 17.74
N ASP A 99 -1.89 1.07 16.45
CA ASP A 99 -2.84 0.75 15.36
C ASP A 99 -2.64 -0.69 14.86
N LYS A 100 -3.01 -1.65 15.72
CA LYS A 100 -2.88 -3.08 15.41
C LYS A 100 -3.70 -3.51 14.18
N PRO A 101 -4.94 -3.02 13.95
CA PRO A 101 -5.71 -3.40 12.77
C PRO A 101 -5.01 -3.03 11.46
N THR A 102 -4.55 -1.78 11.31
CA THR A 102 -3.82 -1.35 10.10
C THR A 102 -2.46 -2.04 9.99
N GLY A 103 -1.78 -2.24 11.14
CA GLY A 103 -0.54 -3.00 11.20
C GLY A 103 -0.70 -4.43 10.68
N LEU A 104 -1.76 -5.14 11.08
CA LEU A 104 -2.05 -6.49 10.59
C LEU A 104 -2.41 -6.50 9.10
N LEU A 105 -3.28 -5.58 8.66
CA LEU A 105 -3.67 -5.47 7.25
C LEU A 105 -2.44 -5.28 6.35
N THR A 106 -1.56 -4.34 6.71
CA THR A 106 -0.34 -4.07 5.93
C THR A 106 0.67 -5.22 5.99
N ALA A 107 0.78 -5.94 7.11
CA ALA A 107 1.60 -7.17 7.19
C ALA A 107 1.11 -8.24 6.21
N VAL A 108 -0.21 -8.48 6.18
CA VAL A 108 -0.84 -9.48 5.30
C VAL A 108 -0.61 -9.12 3.84
N VAL A 109 -0.85 -7.87 3.43
CA VAL A 109 -0.62 -7.44 2.05
C VAL A 109 0.87 -7.48 1.68
N GLY A 110 1.76 -7.14 2.61
CA GLY A 110 3.20 -7.32 2.42
C GLY A 110 3.61 -8.79 2.23
N ALA A 111 3.00 -9.71 2.97
CA ALA A 111 3.22 -11.14 2.79
C ALA A 111 2.70 -11.64 1.43
N MET A 112 1.55 -11.15 0.98
CA MET A 112 1.02 -11.44 -0.37
C MET A 112 1.97 -10.94 -1.48
N GLN A 113 2.55 -9.75 -1.31
CA GLN A 113 3.56 -9.23 -2.23
C GLN A 113 4.86 -10.06 -2.20
N ALA A 114 5.28 -10.53 -1.03
CA ALA A 114 6.43 -11.43 -0.92
C ALA A 114 6.18 -12.78 -1.63
N LEU A 115 5.00 -13.35 -1.47
CA LEU A 115 4.58 -14.55 -2.19
C LEU A 115 4.51 -14.32 -3.70
N THR A 116 4.09 -13.12 -4.14
CA THR A 116 4.12 -12.73 -5.55
C THR A 116 5.55 -12.72 -6.07
N LEU A 117 6.48 -12.05 -5.37
CA LEU A 117 7.88 -11.95 -5.81
C LEU A 117 8.62 -13.31 -5.84
N ALA A 118 8.21 -14.25 -4.98
CA ALA A 118 8.80 -15.58 -4.90
C ALA A 118 8.45 -16.51 -6.08
N GLN A 119 7.62 -16.05 -7.03
CA GLN A 119 7.29 -16.76 -8.27
C GLN A 119 8.34 -16.54 -9.37
#